data_AF-A0A258SN26-F1
#
_entry.id   AF-A0A258SN26-F1
#
_cell.length_a   1.000
_cell.length_b   1.000
_cell.length_c   1.000
_cell.angle_alpha   90.00
_cell.angle_beta   90.00
_cell.angle_gamma   90.00
#
_symmetry.space_group_name_H-M   'P 1'
#
loop_
_entity.id
_entity.type
_entity.pdbx_description
1 polymer ?
#
loop_
_entity_poly.entity_id
_entity_poly.type
_entity_poly.pdbx_seq_one_letter_code
_entity_poly.pdbx_strand_id
1 'polypeptide(L)'
;MTDDMSTLLAVGLGYCGRALLARDGLPFARVIGTSRTREGAQALAALSRPGLQVTGLPFDGVHLSANLEQALRTANVLLLSAPPGEAGDPVLAVGRAALMANAHLRSVIYLTTLGVYGDHKGAWVD
;
A
#
# COMPACT_ATOMS: atom_id res chain seq x y z
N MET A 1 0.57 -16.71 -22.74
CA MET A 1 1.22 -15.79 -21.78
C MET A 1 0.54 -16.06 -20.46
N THR A 2 1.14 -16.86 -19.59
CA THR A 2 0.57 -17.13 -18.26
C THR A 2 0.47 -15.80 -17.53
N ASP A 3 -0.75 -15.36 -17.24
CA ASP A 3 -1.00 -14.23 -16.33
C ASP A 3 -0.34 -14.58 -15.00
N ASP A 4 0.88 -14.10 -14.79
CA ASP A 4 1.61 -14.28 -13.55
C ASP A 4 0.92 -13.39 -12.51
N MET A 5 -0.08 -13.97 -11.84
CA MET A 5 -0.93 -13.28 -10.89
C MET A 5 -0.07 -12.59 -9.84
N SER A 6 -0.03 -11.26 -9.90
CA SER A 6 0.99 -10.47 -9.22
C SER A 6 0.61 -10.20 -7.76
N THR A 7 1.62 -10.02 -6.89
CA THR A 7 1.41 -9.54 -5.52
C THR A 7 1.58 -8.03 -5.45
N LEU A 8 0.54 -7.35 -4.97
CA LEU A 8 0.56 -5.92 -4.65
C LEU A 8 0.84 -5.72 -3.15
N LEU A 9 1.85 -4.92 -2.82
CA LEU A 9 2.02 -4.35 -1.48
C LEU A 9 1.50 -2.92 -1.50
N ALA A 10 0.45 -2.64 -0.72
CA ALA A 10 -0.16 -1.32 -0.60
C ALA A 10 0.11 -0.72 0.78
N VAL A 11 1.07 0.20 0.86
CA VAL A 11 1.39 0.90 2.11
C VAL A 11 0.43 2.08 2.31
N GLY A 12 -0.38 1.97 3.36
CA GLY A 12 -1.44 2.94 3.68
C GLY A 12 -2.70 2.68 2.88
N LEU A 13 -3.30 1.48 3.01
CA LEU A 13 -4.51 1.06 2.28
C LEU A 13 -5.78 1.74 2.84
N GLY A 14 -5.83 3.06 2.70
CA GLY A 14 -6.94 3.94 3.05
C GLY A 14 -7.97 4.04 1.94
N TYR A 15 -8.71 5.15 1.90
CA TYR A 15 -9.87 5.33 1.00
C TYR A 15 -9.55 5.04 -0.48
N CYS A 16 -8.57 5.74 -1.07
CA CYS A 16 -8.24 5.59 -2.50
C CYS A 16 -7.73 4.18 -2.83
N GLY A 17 -6.87 3.62 -1.99
CA GLY A 17 -6.36 2.27 -2.18
C GLY A 17 -7.48 1.23 -2.11
N ARG A 18 -8.43 1.37 -1.17
CA ARG A 18 -9.61 0.50 -1.08
C ARG A 18 -10.54 0.65 -2.28
N ALA A 19 -10.75 1.88 -2.76
CA ALA A 19 -11.53 2.14 -3.96
C ALA A 19 -10.89 1.51 -5.21
N LEU A 20 -9.56 1.53 -5.31
CA LEU A 20 -8.84 0.80 -6.36
C LEU A 20 -9.10 -0.71 -6.27
N LEU A 21 -8.99 -1.31 -5.08
CA LEU A 21 -9.20 -2.75 -4.87
C LEU A 21 -10.63 -3.22 -5.11
N ALA A 22 -11.61 -2.32 -4.99
CA ALA A 22 -13.01 -2.60 -5.28
C ALA A 22 -13.29 -2.78 -6.78
N ARG A 23 -12.36 -2.39 -7.68
CA ARG A 23 -12.53 -2.54 -9.13
C ARG A 23 -12.32 -3.98 -9.57
N ASP A 24 -13.11 -4.45 -10.53
CA ASP A 24 -12.93 -5.77 -11.14
C ASP A 24 -11.75 -5.80 -12.11
N GLY A 25 -11.24 -7.01 -12.38
CA GLY A 25 -10.20 -7.23 -13.39
C GLY A 25 -8.80 -6.74 -12.98
N LEU A 26 -8.55 -6.52 -11.69
CA LEU A 26 -7.20 -6.22 -11.22
C LEU A 26 -6.26 -7.41 -11.49
N PRO A 27 -5.03 -7.17 -11.98
CA PRO A 27 -4.07 -8.23 -12.30
C PRO A 27 -3.35 -8.77 -11.05
N PHE A 28 -4.04 -8.83 -9.90
CA PHE A 28 -3.48 -9.21 -8.61
C PHE A 28 -4.28 -10.34 -7.99
N ALA A 29 -3.62 -11.46 -7.64
CA ALA A 29 -4.26 -12.51 -6.84
C ALA A 29 -4.13 -12.22 -5.34
N ARG A 30 -3.11 -11.45 -4.97
CA ARG A 30 -2.75 -11.19 -3.59
C ARG A 30 -2.47 -9.71 -3.38
N VAL A 31 -3.04 -9.17 -2.32
CA VAL A 31 -2.76 -7.82 -1.82
C VAL A 31 -2.34 -7.91 -0.37
N ILE A 32 -1.22 -7.26 -0.05
CA ILE A 32 -0.79 -7.03 1.31
C ILE A 32 -0.98 -5.53 1.56
N GLY A 33 -1.95 -5.15 2.39
CA GLY A 33 -2.20 -3.76 2.75
C GLY A 33 -1.64 -3.42 4.12
N THR A 34 -1.26 -2.16 4.35
CA THR A 34 -0.88 -1.69 5.69
C THR A 34 -1.87 -0.69 6.27
N SER A 35 -1.94 -0.67 7.61
CA SER A 35 -2.69 0.30 8.42
C SER A 35 -1.85 0.71 9.63
N ARG A 36 -2.03 1.94 10.13
CA ARG A 36 -1.34 2.41 11.35
C ARG A 36 -1.80 1.68 12.61
N THR A 37 -3.03 1.18 12.63
CA THR A 37 -3.60 0.46 13.77
C THR A 37 -3.71 -1.03 13.47
N ARG A 38 -3.61 -1.86 14.51
CA ARG A 38 -3.77 -3.32 14.40
C ARG A 38 -5.18 -3.67 13.96
N GLU A 39 -6.18 -3.00 14.50
CA GLU A 39 -7.60 -3.17 14.18
C GLU A 39 -7.85 -2.83 12.72
N GLY A 40 -7.27 -1.72 12.25
CA GLY A 40 -7.36 -1.32 10.85
C GLY A 40 -6.69 -2.31 9.91
N ALA A 41 -5.55 -2.90 10.31
CA ALA A 41 -4.88 -3.95 9.54
C ALA A 41 -5.74 -5.23 9.49
N GLN A 42 -6.29 -5.68 10.62
CA GLN A 42 -7.20 -6.83 10.67
C GLN A 42 -8.42 -6.63 9.77
N ALA A 43 -9.00 -5.42 9.78
CA ALA A 43 -10.16 -5.09 8.96
C ALA A 43 -9.90 -5.19 7.44
N LEU A 44 -8.65 -5.10 6.99
CA LEU A 44 -8.32 -5.24 5.55
C LEU A 44 -8.60 -6.63 5.00
N ALA A 45 -8.58 -7.67 5.85
CA ALA A 45 -8.87 -9.03 5.41
C ALA A 45 -10.29 -9.18 4.84
N ALA A 46 -11.23 -8.35 5.30
CA ALA A 46 -12.61 -8.31 4.82
C ALA A 46 -12.75 -7.83 3.37
N LEU A 47 -11.68 -7.29 2.77
CA LEU A 47 -11.64 -6.90 1.35
C LEU A 47 -11.36 -8.10 0.42
N SER A 48 -11.06 -9.27 0.98
CA SER A 48 -10.87 -10.49 0.20
C SER A 48 -12.15 -10.92 -0.48
N ARG A 49 -12.04 -11.46 -1.70
CA ARG A 49 -13.16 -11.94 -2.52
C ARG A 49 -12.67 -13.01 -3.50
N PRO A 50 -13.54 -13.76 -4.20
CA PRO A 50 -13.10 -14.77 -5.16
C PRO A 50 -12.09 -14.19 -6.17
N GLY A 51 -10.92 -14.83 -6.26
CA GLY A 51 -9.80 -14.38 -7.12
C GLY A 51 -8.86 -13.32 -6.52
N LEU A 52 -9.16 -12.77 -5.32
CA LEU A 52 -8.35 -11.75 -4.66
C LEU A 52 -8.25 -12.00 -3.15
N GLN A 53 -7.05 -12.36 -2.68
CA GLN A 53 -6.77 -12.49 -1.25
C GLN A 53 -6.12 -11.22 -0.70
N VAL A 54 -6.69 -10.64 0.36
CA VAL A 54 -6.15 -9.46 1.03
C VAL A 54 -5.68 -9.81 2.44
N THR A 55 -4.46 -9.43 2.77
CA THR A 55 -3.88 -9.55 4.12
C THR A 55 -3.49 -8.17 4.61
N GLY A 56 -3.79 -7.85 5.87
CA GLY A 56 -3.37 -6.60 6.49
C GLY A 56 -2.19 -6.77 7.44
N LEU A 57 -1.26 -5.81 7.40
CA LEU A 57 -0.14 -5.71 8.34
C LEU A 57 -0.15 -4.34 9.04
N PRO A 58 0.08 -4.27 10.37
CA PRO A 58 0.26 -2.99 11.03
C PRO A 58 1.59 -2.35 10.60
N PHE A 59 1.57 -1.05 10.33
CA PHE A 59 2.76 -0.24 10.08
C PHE A 59 2.53 1.18 10.57
N ASP A 60 3.27 1.58 11.60
CA ASP A 60 3.20 2.89 12.23
C ASP A 60 4.09 3.95 11.55
N GLY A 61 4.85 3.54 10.53
CA GLY A 61 5.80 4.41 9.83
C GLY A 61 7.22 4.39 10.41
N VAL A 62 7.45 3.64 11.49
CA VAL A 62 8.72 3.64 12.24
C VAL A 62 9.27 2.24 12.45
N HIS A 63 8.40 1.24 12.67
CA HIS A 63 8.82 -0.12 12.95
C HIS A 63 8.55 -1.03 11.76
N LEU A 64 9.62 -1.58 11.18
CA LEU A 64 9.52 -2.59 10.14
C LEU A 64 9.42 -3.98 10.76
N SER A 65 8.22 -4.58 10.72
CA SER A 65 8.05 -5.98 11.13
C SER A 65 8.66 -6.94 10.10
N ALA A 66 9.06 -8.15 10.54
CA ALA A 66 9.60 -9.19 9.65
C ALA A 66 8.64 -9.54 8.50
N ASN A 67 7.32 -9.54 8.76
CA ASN A 67 6.31 -9.81 7.73
C ASN A 67 6.25 -8.69 6.68
N LEU A 68 6.36 -7.42 7.11
CA LEU A 68 6.38 -6.29 6.18
C LEU A 68 7.70 -6.23 5.42
N GLU A 69 8.82 -6.55 6.06
CA GLU A 69 10.12 -6.69 5.39
C GLU A 69 10.05 -7.75 4.29
N GLN A 70 9.50 -8.92 4.59
CA GLN A 70 9.34 -10.00 3.61
C GLN A 70 8.42 -9.58 2.45
N ALA A 71 7.35 -8.84 2.74
CA ALA A 71 6.48 -8.28 1.71
C ALA A 71 7.24 -7.30 0.80
N LEU A 72 8.06 -6.42 1.37
CA LEU A 72 8.91 -5.49 0.60
C LEU A 72 9.92 -6.23 -0.28
N ARG A 73 10.44 -7.37 0.16
CA ARG A 73 11.41 -8.20 -0.61
C ARG A 73 10.79 -9.00 -1.76
N THR A 74 9.48 -9.23 -1.74
CA THR A 74 8.83 -10.17 -2.67
C THR A 74 7.70 -9.59 -3.49
N ALA A 75 7.17 -8.41 -3.14
CA ALA A 75 6.09 -7.78 -3.89
C ALA A 75 6.50 -7.47 -5.34
N ASN A 76 5.56 -7.64 -6.27
CA ASN A 76 5.77 -7.32 -7.67
C ASN A 76 5.42 -5.86 -7.99
N VAL A 77 4.42 -5.33 -7.27
CA VAL A 77 3.98 -3.94 -7.38
C VAL A 77 3.92 -3.35 -5.99
N LEU A 78 4.48 -2.15 -5.83
CA LEU A 78 4.40 -1.35 -4.62
C LEU A 78 3.46 -0.16 -4.87
N LEU A 79 2.42 -0.02 -4.05
CA LEU A 79 1.55 1.14 -4.01
C LEU A 79 1.82 1.89 -2.71
N LEU A 80 2.20 3.16 -2.83
CA LEU A 80 2.46 4.06 -1.71
C LEU A 80 1.38 5.12 -1.67
N SER A 81 0.60 5.15 -0.59
CA SER A 81 -0.41 6.20 -0.33
C SER A 81 -0.30 6.78 1.08
N ALA A 82 0.72 6.37 1.84
CA ALA A 82 1.08 7.03 3.09
C ALA A 82 1.76 8.38 2.76
N PRO A 83 1.34 9.50 3.37
CA PRO A 83 2.00 10.77 3.17
C PRO A 83 3.44 10.72 3.71
N PRO A 84 4.39 11.44 3.09
CA PRO A 84 5.73 11.58 3.66
C PRO A 84 5.64 12.34 4.99
N GLY A 85 6.49 11.95 5.95
CA GLY A 85 6.71 12.73 7.16
C GLY A 85 7.78 13.79 6.95
N GLU A 86 8.12 14.53 8.02
CA GLU A 86 9.18 15.55 7.99
C GLU A 86 10.55 14.98 7.57
N ALA A 87 10.81 13.72 7.92
CA ALA A 87 12.03 13.00 7.57
C ALA A 87 11.97 12.31 6.19
N GLY A 88 10.90 12.54 5.41
CA GLY A 88 10.67 11.92 4.10
C GLY A 88 9.73 10.71 4.15
N ASP A 89 9.89 9.80 3.20
CA ASP A 89 9.01 8.63 3.07
C ASP A 89 9.26 7.60 4.19
N PRO A 90 8.23 7.25 4.99
CA PRO A 90 8.41 6.37 6.14
C PRO A 90 8.79 4.94 5.76
N VAL A 91 8.40 4.46 4.56
CA VAL A 91 8.78 3.13 4.08
C VAL A 91 10.24 3.11 3.69
N LEU A 92 10.73 4.15 3.01
CA LEU A 92 12.15 4.25 2.64
C LEU A 92 13.05 4.41 3.87
N ALA A 93 12.59 5.09 4.92
CA ALA A 93 13.35 5.27 6.15
C ALA A 93 13.77 3.93 6.78
N VAL A 94 12.89 2.94 6.79
CA VAL A 94 13.11 1.67 7.50
C VAL A 94 13.23 0.46 6.59
N GLY A 95 12.69 0.55 5.37
CA GLY A 95 12.55 -0.56 4.41
C GLY A 95 13.47 -0.50 3.20
N ARG A 96 14.37 0.50 3.10
CA ARG A 96 15.26 0.68 1.94
C ARG A 96 16.03 -0.59 1.60
N ALA A 97 16.68 -1.24 2.57
CA ALA A 97 17.48 -2.43 2.30
C ALA A 97 16.65 -3.59 1.73
N ALA A 98 15.43 -3.79 2.25
CA ALA A 98 14.51 -4.80 1.77
C ALA A 98 14.02 -4.52 0.34
N LEU A 99 13.67 -3.26 0.05
CA LEU A 99 13.27 -2.82 -1.29
C LEU A 99 14.40 -2.99 -2.31
N MET A 100 15.62 -2.60 -1.96
CA MET A 100 16.78 -2.72 -2.86
C MET A 100 17.16 -4.19 -3.14
N ALA A 101 16.81 -5.10 -2.24
CA ALA A 101 17.01 -6.53 -2.42
C ALA A 101 15.87 -7.23 -3.19
N ASN A 102 14.79 -6.53 -3.53
CA ASN A 102 13.66 -7.12 -4.23
C ASN A 102 13.92 -7.23 -5.74
N ALA A 103 14.24 -8.43 -6.20
CA ALA A 103 14.45 -8.73 -7.63
C ALA A 103 13.15 -8.91 -8.43
N HIS A 104 11.99 -8.94 -7.77
CA HIS A 104 10.67 -9.18 -8.38
C HIS A 104 9.86 -7.90 -8.60
N LEU A 105 10.30 -6.77 -8.02
CA LEU A 105 9.60 -5.50 -8.09
C LEU A 105 9.65 -4.96 -9.53
N ARG A 106 8.47 -4.82 -10.14
CA ARG A 106 8.31 -4.34 -11.52
C ARG A 106 7.81 -2.91 -11.60
N SER A 107 7.04 -2.47 -10.61
CA SER A 107 6.42 -1.14 -10.60
C SER A 107 6.28 -0.56 -9.20
N VAL A 108 6.44 0.77 -9.12
CA VAL A 108 6.09 1.58 -7.94
C VAL A 108 5.04 2.61 -8.36
N ILE A 109 3.94 2.65 -7.63
CA ILE A 109 2.82 3.57 -7.85
C ILE A 109 2.74 4.48 -6.62
N TYR A 110 2.92 5.78 -6.82
CA TYR A 110 2.83 6.77 -5.75
C TYR A 110 1.50 7.53 -5.89
N LEU A 111 0.57 7.28 -4.97
CA LEU A 111 -0.68 8.04 -4.87
C LEU A 111 -0.45 9.25 -3.96
N THR A 112 -0.10 10.37 -4.59
CA THR A 112 0.02 11.66 -3.92
C THR A 112 -1.07 12.60 -4.37
N THR A 113 -1.36 13.57 -3.52
CA THR A 113 -2.06 14.79 -3.88
C THR A 113 -1.01 15.89 -4.05
N LEU A 114 -1.17 16.75 -5.05
CA LEU A 114 -0.58 18.08 -5.03
C LEU A 114 -1.42 18.82 -4.00
N GLY A 115 -1.03 18.82 -2.73
CA GLY A 115 -1.80 19.50 -1.69
C GLY A 115 -1.85 21.00 -1.99
N VAL A 116 -2.85 21.44 -2.75
CA VAL A 116 -3.13 22.87 -2.97
C VAL A 116 -4.35 23.33 -2.19
N TYR A 117 -5.14 22.42 -1.62
CA TYR A 117 -6.41 22.78 -1.00
C TYR A 117 -6.58 22.05 0.33
N GLY A 118 -6.57 22.82 1.42
CA GLY A 118 -7.00 22.36 2.73
C GLY A 118 -8.47 21.93 2.71
N ASP A 119 -8.97 21.36 3.80
CA ASP A 119 -10.39 21.06 3.93
C ASP A 119 -11.21 22.36 3.85
N HIS A 120 -11.76 22.67 2.66
CA HIS A 120 -12.62 23.82 2.44
C HIS A 120 -14.08 23.56 2.82
N LYS A 121 -14.45 22.38 3.34
CA LYS A 121 -15.85 22.01 3.68
C LYS A 121 -16.85 22.28 2.55
N GLY A 122 -16.40 22.17 1.29
CA GLY A 122 -17.22 22.46 0.11
C GLY A 122 -17.29 23.93 -0.28
N ALA A 123 -16.50 24.82 0.31
CA ALA A 123 -16.32 26.18 -0.18
C ALA A 123 -15.53 26.17 -1.50
N TRP A 124 -15.88 27.08 -2.40
CA TRP A 124 -15.09 27.35 -3.60
C TRP A 124 -13.72 27.90 -3.19
N VAL A 125 -12.69 27.43 -3.88
CA VAL A 125 -11.35 28.00 -3.78
C VAL A 125 -11.11 28.88 -4.99
N ASP A 126 -10.62 30.11 -4.79
CA ASP A 126 -10.24 31.02 -5.87
C ASP A 126 -8.85 30.71 -6.45
#